data_AF-A0A9D4XKJ7-F1
#
_entry.id   AF-A0A9D4XKJ7-F1
#
_cell.length_a   1.000
_cell.length_b   1.000
_cell.length_c   1.000
_cell.angle_alpha   90.00
_cell.angle_beta   90.00
_cell.angle_gamma   90.00
#
_symmetry.space_group_name_H-M   'P 1'
#
loop_
_entity.id
_entity.type
_entity.pdbx_description
1 polymer ?
#
loop_
_entity_poly.entity_id
_entity_poly.type
_entity_poly.pdbx_seq_one_letter_code
_entity_poly.pdbx_strand_id
1 'polypeptide(L)'
;LKDGKWVTINPVPNTFIVNIGDQIQVISNDRYKSVLHRALVNSEKERMSIPTFYCPSPDAIMKPAPQLIDNDHPAQYKEFEYNEYFKKFWNRGLSKETCVDMFKA
;
A
#
# COMPACT_ATOMS: atom_id res chain seq x y z
N LEU A 1 -3.68 -6.32 -8.50
CA LEU A 1 -3.97 -7.27 -9.61
C LEU A 1 -3.71 -6.55 -10.92
N LYS A 2 -3.27 -7.27 -11.96
CA LYS A 2 -3.14 -6.72 -13.31
C LYS A 2 -4.34 -7.20 -14.12
N ASP A 3 -5.19 -6.30 -14.57
CA ASP A 3 -6.43 -6.62 -15.31
C ASP A 3 -7.32 -7.63 -14.57
N GLY A 4 -7.43 -7.48 -13.25
CA GLY A 4 -8.18 -8.40 -12.38
C GLY A 4 -7.53 -9.78 -12.17
N LYS A 5 -6.34 -10.02 -12.72
CA LYS A 5 -5.64 -11.31 -12.63
C LYS A 5 -4.41 -11.24 -11.72
N TRP A 6 -4.12 -12.38 -11.10
CA TRP A 6 -2.87 -12.60 -10.38
C TRP A 6 -1.73 -12.79 -11.38
N VAL A 7 -0.59 -12.18 -11.10
CA VAL A 7 0.62 -12.31 -11.91
C VAL A 7 1.71 -12.90 -11.02
N THR A 8 2.32 -13.99 -11.47
CA THR A 8 3.46 -14.60 -10.78
C THR A 8 4.70 -13.76 -11.04
N ILE A 9 5.43 -13.45 -9.96
CA ILE A 9 6.70 -12.72 -10.06
C ILE A 9 7.83 -13.72 -9.89
N ASN A 10 8.69 -13.81 -10.91
CA ASN A 10 9.94 -14.56 -10.86
C ASN A 10 11.07 -13.59 -10.50
N PRO A 11 11.65 -13.70 -9.28
CA PRO A 11 12.73 -12.79 -8.88
C PRO A 11 13.94 -12.94 -9.80
N VAL A 12 14.47 -11.81 -10.27
CA VAL A 12 15.74 -11.79 -11.01
C VAL A 12 16.88 -11.97 -10.00
N PRO A 13 17.88 -12.84 -10.27
CA PRO A 13 19.01 -13.02 -9.35
C PRO A 13 19.69 -11.69 -9.00
N ASN A 14 20.09 -11.53 -7.73
CA ASN A 14 20.75 -10.34 -7.19
C ASN A 14 19.94 -9.03 -7.32
N THR A 15 18.61 -9.13 -7.27
CA THR A 15 17.72 -7.96 -7.28
C THR A 15 16.76 -7.96 -6.09
N PHE A 16 16.22 -6.77 -5.80
CA PHE A 16 15.11 -6.62 -4.88
C PHE A 16 13.81 -6.41 -5.64
N ILE A 17 12.72 -6.95 -5.09
CA ILE A 17 11.37 -6.59 -5.51
C ILE A 17 10.93 -5.45 -4.61
N VAL A 18 10.54 -4.32 -5.20
CA VAL A 18 10.01 -3.15 -4.49
C VAL A 18 8.54 -2.98 -4.86
N ASN A 19 7.69 -2.85 -3.85
CA ASN A 19 6.28 -2.51 -4.04
C ASN A 19 5.93 -1.23 -3.28
N ILE A 20 4.89 -0.56 -3.77
CA ILE A 20 4.35 0.66 -3.17
C ILE A 20 3.31 0.28 -2.12
N GLY A 21 3.34 0.96 -0.97
CA GLY A 21 2.33 0.84 0.09
C GLY A 21 1.30 1.97 0.07
N ASP A 22 0.25 1.81 0.87
CA ASP A 22 -0.92 2.71 0.92
C ASP A 22 -0.53 4.18 1.18
N GLN A 23 0.53 4.42 1.94
CA GLN A 23 1.00 5.75 2.32
C GLN A 23 1.50 6.54 1.11
N ILE A 24 2.22 5.89 0.20
CA ILE A 24 2.67 6.51 -1.05
C ILE A 24 1.49 6.69 -2.00
N GLN A 25 0.51 5.79 -2.00
CA GLN A 25 -0.72 5.97 -2.76
C GLN A 25 -1.45 7.25 -2.32
N VAL A 26 -1.60 7.47 -1.01
CA VAL A 26 -2.18 8.69 -0.43
C VAL A 26 -1.39 9.93 -0.86
N ILE A 27 -0.07 9.95 -0.64
CA ILE A 27 0.78 11.11 -0.99
C ILE A 27 0.70 11.42 -2.48
N SER A 28 0.67 10.40 -3.33
CA SER A 28 0.62 10.54 -4.79
C SER A 28 -0.74 10.98 -5.35
N ASN A 29 -1.75 11.16 -4.49
CA ASN A 29 -3.14 11.40 -4.88
C ASN A 29 -3.62 10.33 -5.88
N ASP A 30 -3.43 9.06 -5.55
CA ASP A 30 -3.84 7.90 -6.37
C ASP A 30 -3.09 7.70 -7.71
N ARG A 31 -2.09 8.52 -8.03
CA ARG A 31 -1.24 8.34 -9.23
C ARG A 31 -0.40 7.06 -9.14
N TYR A 32 0.03 6.70 -7.93
CA TYR A 32 0.58 5.38 -7.63
C TYR A 32 -0.42 4.57 -6.82
N LYS A 33 -0.53 3.29 -7.12
CA LYS A 33 -1.46 2.37 -6.46
C LYS A 33 -0.71 1.32 -5.67
N SER A 34 -1.08 1.18 -4.40
CA SER A 34 -0.74 0.05 -3.56
C SER A 34 -1.43 -1.20 -4.09
N VAL A 35 -0.66 -2.26 -4.32
CA VAL A 35 -1.14 -3.47 -4.99
C VAL A 35 -1.32 -4.63 -4.03
N LEU A 36 -2.45 -5.31 -4.16
CA LEU A 36 -2.65 -6.60 -3.51
C LEU A 36 -1.62 -7.61 -4.02
N HIS A 37 -0.92 -8.24 -3.09
CA HIS A 37 0.09 -9.27 -3.32
C HIS A 37 -0.12 -10.43 -2.34
N ARG A 38 0.35 -11.63 -2.69
CA ARG A 38 0.30 -12.82 -1.83
C ARG A 38 1.52 -13.71 -2.09
N ALA A 39 1.95 -14.43 -1.06
CA ALA A 39 2.90 -15.52 -1.22
C ALA A 39 2.12 -16.83 -1.43
N LEU A 40 2.56 -17.64 -2.40
CA LEU A 40 2.04 -18.99 -2.61
C LEU A 40 2.93 -20.00 -1.89
N VAL A 41 2.32 -21.02 -1.32
CA VAL A 41 3.00 -22.18 -0.75
C VAL A 41 3.10 -23.29 -1.80
N ASN A 42 4.05 -24.20 -1.63
CA ASN A 42 4.21 -25.41 -2.44
C ASN A 42 4.65 -26.58 -1.55
N SER A 43 4.50 -27.82 -2.03
CA SER A 43 4.84 -29.05 -1.28
C SER A 43 6.24 -29.58 -1.55
N GLU A 44 7.01 -28.95 -2.45
CA GLU A 44 8.27 -29.49 -2.97
C GLU A 44 9.49 -28.89 -2.29
N LYS A 45 9.47 -27.58 -2.03
CA LYS A 45 10.64 -26.85 -1.54
C LYS A 45 10.28 -25.63 -0.70
N GLU A 46 11.07 -25.38 0.32
CA GLU A 46 11.03 -24.17 1.14
C GLU A 46 11.43 -22.92 0.35
N ARG A 47 10.81 -21.80 0.70
CA ARG A 47 11.17 -20.47 0.19
C ARG A 47 11.28 -19.49 1.35
N MET A 48 12.44 -18.86 1.49
CA MET A 48 12.69 -17.81 2.47
C MET A 48 12.69 -16.43 1.80
N SER A 49 12.15 -15.43 2.50
CA SER A 49 12.21 -14.02 2.10
C SER A 49 12.18 -13.12 3.32
N ILE A 50 12.88 -11.98 3.25
CA ILE A 50 12.93 -10.99 4.33
C ILE A 50 12.35 -9.68 3.78
N PRO A 51 11.09 -9.34 4.09
CA PRO A 51 10.54 -8.04 3.72
C PRO A 51 11.05 -6.96 4.69
N THR A 52 11.39 -5.80 4.15
CA THR A 52 11.74 -4.60 4.93
C THR A 52 10.77 -3.49 4.57
N PHE A 53 10.17 -2.87 5.59
CA PHE A 53 9.14 -1.85 5.41
C PHE A 53 9.69 -0.48 5.84
N TYR A 54 9.62 0.48 4.93
CA TYR A 54 9.91 1.88 5.22
C TYR A 54 8.60 2.59 5.50
N CYS A 55 8.30 2.77 6.79
CA CYS A 55 7.05 3.37 7.26
C CYS A 55 7.27 4.82 7.72
N PRO A 56 6.25 5.68 7.63
CA PRO A 56 6.27 6.98 8.26
C PRO A 56 6.45 6.90 9.78
N SER A 57 6.87 8.02 10.38
CA SER A 57 6.79 8.21 11.83
C SER A 57 5.33 8.09 12.30
N PRO A 58 5.04 7.59 13.51
CA PRO A 58 3.67 7.49 14.02
C PRO A 58 2.90 8.81 13.94
N ASP A 59 3.54 9.93 14.29
CA ASP A 59 2.98 11.29 14.30
C ASP A 59 2.96 11.97 12.92
N ALA A 60 3.41 11.28 11.86
CA ALA A 60 3.42 11.83 10.52
C ALA A 60 1.99 12.08 10.02
N ILE A 61 1.77 13.26 9.47
CA ILE A 61 0.50 13.63 8.83
C ILE A 61 0.48 13.14 7.38
N MET A 62 -0.47 12.27 7.09
CA MET A 62 -0.71 11.71 5.76
C MET A 62 -1.80 12.49 5.05
N LYS A 63 -1.49 12.97 3.84
CA LYS A 63 -2.42 13.62 2.92
C LYS A 63 -1.85 13.61 1.49
N PRO A 64 -2.67 13.86 0.46
CA PRO A 64 -2.12 14.05 -0.88
C PRO A 64 -1.18 15.25 -0.92
N ALA A 65 -0.08 15.13 -1.68
CA ALA A 65 0.88 16.22 -1.83
C ALA A 65 0.16 17.43 -2.48
N PRO A 66 0.29 18.64 -1.94
CA PRO A 66 -0.41 19.82 -2.46
C PRO A 66 -0.17 20.09 -3.95
N GLN A 67 1.02 19.76 -4.45
CA GLN A 67 1.41 19.92 -5.85
C GLN A 67 0.70 18.94 -6.80
N LEU A 68 0.00 17.94 -6.27
CA LEU A 68 -0.74 16.91 -7.02
C LEU A 68 -2.26 17.09 -6.88
N ILE A 69 -2.71 18.19 -6.29
CA ILE A 69 -4.12 18.56 -6.17
C ILE A 69 -4.38 19.78 -7.08
N ASP A 70 -5.34 19.64 -7.98
CA ASP A 70 -5.79 20.70 -8.88
C ASP A 70 -7.29 20.52 -9.22
N ASN A 71 -7.83 21.35 -10.11
CA ASN A 71 -9.24 21.29 -10.50
C ASN A 71 -9.64 19.97 -11.18
N ASP A 72 -8.71 19.34 -11.89
CA ASP A 72 -8.93 18.08 -12.61
C ASP A 72 -8.63 16.87 -11.71
N HIS A 73 -7.80 17.05 -10.68
CA HIS A 73 -7.37 16.04 -9.71
C HIS A 73 -7.63 16.51 -8.28
N PRO A 74 -8.89 16.52 -7.80
CA PRO A 74 -9.19 16.86 -6.42
C PRO A 74 -8.55 15.86 -5.45
N ALA A 75 -8.39 16.27 -4.20
CA ALA A 75 -7.86 15.41 -3.15
C ALA A 75 -8.73 14.16 -2.97
N GLN A 76 -8.15 12.98 -3.19
CA GLN A 76 -8.85 11.70 -3.04
C GLN A 76 -8.88 11.19 -1.60
N TYR A 77 -8.13 11.84 -0.70
CA TYR A 77 -7.94 11.41 0.67
C TYR A 77 -8.04 12.61 1.63
N LYS A 78 -8.65 12.37 2.78
CA LYS A 78 -8.62 13.32 3.91
C LYS A 78 -7.24 13.31 4.59
N GLU A 79 -6.96 14.33 5.38
CA GLU A 79 -5.78 14.38 6.24
C GLU A 79 -5.96 13.47 7.46
N PHE A 80 -4.93 12.70 7.83
CA PHE A 80 -4.93 11.84 9.03
C PHE A 80 -3.51 11.59 9.56
N GLU A 81 -3.40 11.23 10.85
CA GLU A 81 -2.13 10.79 11.45
C GLU A 81 -1.83 9.33 11.08
N TYR A 82 -0.58 9.01 10.73
CA TYR A 82 -0.19 7.64 10.37
C TYR A 82 -0.51 6.63 11.48
N ASN A 83 -0.37 7.01 12.75
CA ASN A 83 -0.75 6.19 13.89
C ASN A 83 -2.25 5.84 13.92
N GLU A 84 -3.13 6.75 13.47
CA GLU A 84 -4.57 6.46 13.34
C GLU A 84 -4.79 5.35 12.31
N TYR A 85 -4.16 5.49 11.13
CA TYR A 85 -4.18 4.46 10.09
C TYR A 85 -3.64 3.12 10.60
N PHE A 86 -2.49 3.14 11.29
CA PHE A 86 -1.83 1.93 11.78
C PHE A 86 -2.72 1.18 12.80
N LYS A 87 -3.37 1.90 13.72
CA LYS A 87 -4.33 1.31 14.66
C LYS A 87 -5.53 0.69 13.94
N LYS A 88 -6.12 1.38 12.95
CA LYS A 88 -7.22 0.83 12.16
C LYS A 88 -6.80 -0.41 11.39
N PHE A 89 -5.61 -0.39 10.79
CA PHE A 89 -5.07 -1.52 10.01
C PHE A 89 -5.02 -2.81 10.83
N TRP A 90 -4.50 -2.74 12.05
CA TRP A 90 -4.40 -3.91 12.94
C TRP A 90 -5.73 -4.33 13.55
N ASN A 91 -6.68 -3.41 13.71
CA ASN A 91 -7.98 -3.70 14.32
C ASN A 91 -9.07 -4.11 13.31
N ARG A 92 -8.79 -4.07 12.00
CA ARG A 92 -9.83 -4.26 10.95
C ARG A 92 -10.32 -5.70 10.78
N GLY A 93 -9.63 -6.69 11.32
CA GLY A 93 -9.94 -8.10 11.07
C GLY A 93 -9.87 -8.45 9.58
N LEU A 94 -10.70 -9.40 9.11
CA LEU A 94 -10.69 -9.92 7.74
C LEU A 94 -11.61 -9.13 6.77
N SER A 95 -11.84 -7.83 7.02
CA SER A 95 -12.75 -7.04 6.16
C SER A 95 -12.27 -6.98 4.70
N LYS A 96 -13.23 -6.99 3.76
CA LYS A 96 -12.97 -6.91 2.32
C LYS A 96 -12.43 -5.55 1.88
N GLU A 97 -12.80 -4.49 2.58
CA GLU A 97 -12.35 -3.13 2.29
C GLU A 97 -10.87 -2.97 2.66
N THR A 98 -10.13 -2.20 1.85
CA THR A 98 -8.74 -1.90 2.18
C THR A 98 -8.69 -0.83 3.27
N CYS A 99 -7.68 -0.86 4.14
CA CYS A 99 -7.62 0.08 5.27
C CYS A 99 -7.58 1.55 4.79
N VAL A 100 -6.92 1.81 3.66
CA VAL A 100 -6.80 3.15 3.08
C VAL A 100 -8.14 3.69 2.56
N ASP A 101 -9.10 2.83 2.21
CA ASP A 101 -10.44 3.27 1.76
C ASP A 101 -11.19 4.02 2.87
N MET A 102 -10.91 3.75 4.15
CA MET A 102 -11.50 4.47 5.30
C MET A 102 -11.06 5.94 5.40
N PHE A 103 -10.07 6.33 4.60
CA PHE A 103 -9.47 7.66 4.58
C PHE A 103 -9.69 8.41 3.27
N LYS A 104 -10.54 7.88 2.37
CA LYS A 104 -10.97 8.64 1.19
C LYS A 104 -11.77 9.90 1.59
N ALA A 105 -11.65 10.93 0.76
CA ALA A 105 -12.38 12.20 0.89
C ALA A 105 -13.84 12.07 0.43
#